data_AF-A0ABD4YGM7-F1
#
_entry.id   AF-A0ABD4YGM7-F1
#
_cell.length_a   1.000
_cell.length_b   1.000
_cell.length_c   1.000
_cell.angle_alpha   90.00
_cell.angle_beta   90.00
_cell.angle_gamma   90.00
#
_symmetry.space_group_name_H-M   'P 1'
#
loop_
_entity.id
_entity.type
_entity.pdbx_description
1 polymer ?
#
loop_
_entity_poly.entity_id
_entity_poly.type
_entity_poly.pdbx_seq_one_letter_code
_entity_poly.pdbx_strand_id
1 'polypeptide(L)'
;MTKPTKKMQNNLTLKKNSGGCIAAQANASKTPALVETNSPERTSGASDLRYWEQEVKKLRDLATEERARFDQTCHSLLTQLHATQEQLEALWNKHDITSHERDHFKELFFYTLSKNLNFWLYKSLSINLTKNKERLEVDIHLKDTYISDERFEELRFKLIVVNGTAGLVFPPARPSEPTMIKNWTHDQLSKHEFCCLPAQGSSFENANYNTASLGTTDWLRVQDLFKKLDYYFENNSDTIPLSNNICEQFSAALKNTNNTLRNWPKILRYDQISLEESTDFDNYNALDISLKNALINDKVIDELRYTIATTYSSRELPHEHPRLEFPESCKGLVDNWYAETQDDRGARLELRFAHPNAMDIEVWHKLSTKDQILVATLLSGAERQLSELEIKPELSGLETAAWHEVAKTMRKALGDYTLNSKRGKGLRI
;
A
#
# COMPACT_ATOMS: atom_id res chain seq x y z
N MET A 1 1.92 -46.25 10.68
CA MET A 1 2.40 -45.77 12.00
C MET A 1 2.32 -44.24 11.98
N THR A 2 1.18 -43.70 12.42
CA THR A 2 0.98 -43.08 13.76
C THR A 2 1.59 -41.69 13.92
N LYS A 3 0.78 -40.73 13.43
CA LYS A 3 0.35 -39.45 13.97
C LYS A 3 1.31 -38.25 14.19
N PRO A 4 0.80 -37.03 13.90
CA PRO A 4 1.48 -35.74 13.99
C PRO A 4 1.14 -34.99 15.29
N THR A 5 1.82 -33.87 15.58
CA THR A 5 1.24 -32.65 16.18
C THR A 5 2.31 -31.57 16.42
N LYS A 6 2.09 -30.34 15.95
CA LYS A 6 1.90 -29.18 16.84
C LYS A 6 1.47 -27.93 16.06
N LYS A 7 0.27 -27.46 16.39
CA LYS A 7 -0.28 -26.14 16.08
C LYS A 7 0.55 -25.09 16.82
N MET A 8 1.00 -24.03 16.14
CA MET A 8 1.35 -22.76 16.81
C MET A 8 0.12 -21.86 16.78
N GLN A 9 -0.33 -21.50 17.97
CA GLN A 9 -1.40 -20.54 18.21
C GLN A 9 -0.88 -19.11 18.08
N ASN A 10 -1.69 -18.29 17.41
CA ASN A 10 -1.58 -16.83 17.35
C ASN A 10 -1.64 -16.22 18.75
N ASN A 11 -0.63 -15.43 19.11
CA ASN A 11 -0.67 -14.49 20.23
C ASN A 11 -1.09 -13.12 19.68
N LEU A 12 -2.36 -12.74 19.88
CA LEU A 12 -2.82 -11.36 19.76
C LEU A 12 -2.72 -10.70 21.13
N THR A 13 -1.70 -9.87 21.32
CA THR A 13 -1.51 -8.99 22.47
C THR A 13 -2.37 -7.74 22.31
N LEU A 14 -3.58 -7.77 22.87
CA LEU A 14 -4.41 -6.58 23.06
C LEU A 14 -3.96 -5.83 24.32
N LYS A 15 -3.22 -4.73 24.11
CA LYS A 15 -3.00 -3.68 25.12
C LYS A 15 -4.37 -3.09 25.51
N LYS A 16 -4.78 -3.28 26.77
CA LYS A 16 -5.85 -2.48 27.37
C LYS A 16 -5.24 -1.38 28.23
N ASN A 17 -5.60 -0.16 27.86
CA ASN A 17 -5.33 1.07 28.59
C ASN A 17 -5.97 1.04 29.98
N SER A 18 -5.17 1.47 30.94
CA SER A 18 -5.54 1.87 32.29
C SER A 18 -6.45 3.09 32.28
N GLY A 19 -7.57 3.02 33.00
CA GLY A 19 -8.39 4.19 33.29
C GLY A 19 -9.51 3.87 34.28
N GLY A 20 -9.42 4.42 35.48
CA GLY A 20 -10.57 4.64 36.37
C GLY A 20 -10.81 3.62 37.48
N CYS A 21 -9.93 3.55 38.49
CA CYS A 21 -10.31 3.03 39.80
C CYS A 21 -11.23 4.03 40.50
N ILE A 22 -12.53 3.73 40.59
CA ILE A 22 -13.42 4.36 41.55
C ILE A 22 -13.20 3.67 42.90
N ALA A 23 -12.77 4.47 43.87
CA ALA A 23 -12.58 4.07 45.25
C ALA A 23 -13.91 3.66 45.88
N ALA A 24 -13.99 2.41 46.34
CA ALA A 24 -15.00 1.98 47.30
C ALA A 24 -14.32 1.73 48.65
N GLN A 25 -14.67 2.58 49.61
CA GLN A 25 -14.22 2.57 50.99
C GLN A 25 -14.48 1.21 51.64
N ALA A 26 -13.42 0.52 52.02
CA ALA A 26 -13.47 -0.61 52.93
C ALA A 26 -13.76 -0.07 54.34
N ASN A 27 -15.04 -0.08 54.74
CA ASN A 27 -15.40 0.14 56.13
C ASN A 27 -15.05 -1.11 56.94
N ALA A 28 -13.94 -0.98 57.65
CA ALA A 28 -13.53 -1.83 58.74
C ALA A 28 -14.69 -2.09 59.72
N SER A 29 -15.05 -3.36 59.89
CA SER A 29 -15.92 -3.80 60.98
C SER A 29 -15.18 -4.84 61.80
N LYS A 30 -14.43 -4.29 62.77
CA LYS A 30 -14.22 -4.78 64.13
C LYS A 30 -14.42 -6.29 64.34
N THR A 31 -13.29 -7.00 64.40
CA THR A 31 -13.09 -8.17 65.24
C THR A 31 -13.51 -7.84 66.68
N PRO A 32 -14.45 -8.57 67.31
CA PRO A 32 -14.52 -8.59 68.76
C PRO A 32 -13.48 -9.57 69.30
N ALA A 33 -12.87 -9.13 70.39
CA ALA A 33 -11.84 -9.80 71.16
C ALA A 33 -12.19 -11.24 71.56
N LEU A 34 -11.15 -12.07 71.67
CA LEU A 34 -11.14 -13.24 72.55
C LEU A 34 -11.69 -12.84 73.91
N VAL A 35 -12.82 -13.43 74.28
CA VAL A 35 -13.28 -13.46 75.67
C VAL A 35 -12.68 -14.72 76.30
N GLU A 36 -11.94 -14.48 77.37
CA GLU A 36 -11.33 -15.46 78.25
C GLU A 36 -12.35 -16.51 78.70
N THR A 37 -11.95 -17.77 78.59
CA THR A 37 -12.61 -18.93 79.15
C THR A 37 -12.54 -18.87 80.68
N ASN A 38 -13.60 -18.36 81.32
CA ASN A 38 -13.89 -18.67 82.71
C ASN A 38 -14.94 -19.78 82.76
N SER A 39 -14.52 -20.94 83.26
CA SER A 39 -15.44 -22.03 83.64
C SER A 39 -15.91 -21.81 85.07
N PRO A 40 -17.22 -21.88 85.35
CA PRO A 40 -17.70 -22.27 86.65
C PRO A 40 -18.50 -23.58 86.56
N GLU A 41 -17.98 -24.55 87.32
CA GLU A 41 -18.65 -25.62 88.05
C GLU A 41 -20.11 -25.98 87.73
N ARG A 42 -20.24 -27.24 87.33
CA ARG A 42 -21.43 -28.08 87.23
C ARG A 42 -22.43 -27.86 88.37
N THR A 43 -23.59 -27.30 88.07
CA THR A 43 -24.86 -27.62 88.76
C THR A 43 -26.06 -27.53 87.80
N SER A 44 -26.95 -28.52 87.89
CA SER A 44 -28.30 -28.57 87.27
C SER A 44 -28.39 -28.87 85.75
N GLY A 45 -28.57 -30.15 85.40
CA GLY A 45 -28.76 -30.62 84.02
C GLY A 45 -30.14 -30.36 83.38
N ALA A 46 -31.02 -29.57 83.99
CA ALA A 46 -32.38 -29.29 83.48
C ALA A 46 -32.65 -27.81 83.18
N SER A 47 -31.96 -26.90 83.87
CA SER A 47 -32.09 -25.44 83.67
C SER A 47 -31.23 -24.97 82.47
N ASP A 48 -30.09 -25.62 82.25
CA ASP A 48 -29.22 -25.40 81.08
C ASP A 48 -29.92 -25.80 79.77
N LEU A 49 -30.68 -26.91 79.77
CA LEU A 49 -31.29 -27.42 78.54
C LEU A 49 -32.31 -26.44 77.94
N ARG A 50 -33.14 -25.80 78.80
CA ARG A 50 -34.14 -24.81 78.35
C ARG A 50 -33.51 -23.51 77.86
N TYR A 51 -32.40 -23.09 78.47
CA TYR A 51 -31.63 -21.94 78.02
C TYR A 51 -31.04 -22.19 76.63
N TRP A 52 -30.42 -23.36 76.44
CA TRP A 52 -29.88 -23.77 75.15
C TRP A 52 -30.96 -23.98 74.08
N GLU A 53 -32.14 -24.49 74.42
CA GLU A 53 -33.27 -24.60 73.49
C GLU A 53 -33.78 -23.22 73.01
N GLN A 54 -33.87 -22.24 73.91
CA GLN A 54 -34.25 -20.88 73.54
C GLN A 54 -33.18 -20.21 72.67
N GLU A 55 -31.90 -20.44 72.96
CA GLU A 55 -30.80 -19.87 72.18
C GLU A 55 -30.70 -20.51 70.79
N VAL A 56 -30.88 -21.84 70.68
CA VAL A 56 -30.96 -22.54 69.39
C VAL A 56 -32.16 -22.05 68.57
N LYS A 57 -33.30 -21.76 69.21
CA LYS A 57 -34.46 -21.19 68.52
C LYS A 57 -34.16 -19.79 67.98
N LYS A 58 -33.57 -18.90 68.79
CA LYS A 58 -33.15 -17.56 68.34
C LYS A 58 -32.16 -17.62 67.18
N LEU A 59 -31.17 -18.51 67.25
CA LEU A 59 -30.19 -18.69 66.17
C LEU A 59 -30.83 -19.23 64.90
N ARG A 60 -31.83 -20.12 64.99
CA ARG A 60 -32.61 -20.57 63.83
C ARG A 60 -33.41 -19.44 63.22
N ASP A 61 -34.12 -18.66 64.05
CA ASP A 61 -34.94 -17.54 63.59
C ASP A 61 -34.06 -16.48 62.90
N LEU A 62 -32.90 -16.17 63.47
CA LEU A 62 -31.89 -15.28 62.87
C LEU A 62 -31.34 -15.84 61.56
N ALA A 63 -31.03 -17.13 61.50
CA ALA A 63 -30.55 -17.78 60.28
C ALA A 63 -31.61 -17.78 59.17
N THR A 64 -32.89 -17.93 59.50
CA THR A 64 -33.99 -17.81 58.53
C THR A 64 -34.17 -16.38 58.03
N GLU A 65 -34.03 -15.37 58.90
CA GLU A 65 -34.12 -13.96 58.50
C GLU A 65 -32.95 -13.56 57.60
N GLU A 66 -31.71 -13.93 57.97
CA GLU A 66 -30.53 -13.70 57.14
C GLU A 66 -30.61 -14.42 55.79
N ARG A 67 -31.17 -15.63 55.76
CA ARG A 67 -31.40 -16.35 54.49
C ARG A 67 -32.44 -15.65 53.61
N ALA A 68 -33.53 -15.16 54.20
CA ALA A 68 -34.53 -14.39 53.46
C ALA A 68 -33.95 -13.08 52.90
N ARG A 69 -33.12 -12.37 53.67
CA ARG A 69 -32.40 -11.16 53.20
C ARG A 69 -31.41 -11.49 52.09
N PHE A 70 -30.67 -12.59 52.22
CA PHE A 70 -29.76 -13.06 51.19
C PHE A 70 -30.51 -13.39 49.89
N ASP A 71 -31.60 -14.15 49.96
CA ASP A 71 -32.42 -14.52 48.81
C ASP A 71 -33.02 -13.28 48.12
N GLN A 72 -33.47 -12.30 48.90
CA GLN A 72 -33.97 -11.02 48.37
C GLN A 72 -32.86 -10.22 47.66
N THR A 73 -31.65 -10.22 48.21
CA THR A 73 -30.47 -9.58 47.61
C THR A 73 -30.07 -10.26 46.31
N CYS A 74 -30.03 -11.60 46.30
CA CYS A 74 -29.75 -12.38 45.10
C CYS A 74 -30.79 -12.12 43.99
N HIS A 75 -32.08 -12.05 44.33
CA HIS A 75 -33.13 -11.76 43.35
C HIS A 75 -33.02 -10.33 42.77
N SER A 76 -32.71 -9.35 43.61
CA SER A 76 -32.44 -7.98 43.18
C SER A 76 -31.23 -7.90 42.23
N LEU A 77 -30.13 -8.56 42.58
CA LEU A 77 -28.92 -8.63 41.74
C LEU A 77 -29.18 -9.32 40.41
N LEU A 78 -29.95 -10.43 40.41
CA LEU A 78 -30.33 -11.13 39.19
C LEU A 78 -31.17 -10.23 38.27
N THR A 79 -32.11 -9.47 38.84
CA THR A 79 -32.95 -8.53 38.10
C THR A 79 -32.12 -7.39 37.49
N GLN A 80 -31.16 -6.84 38.25
CA GLN A 80 -30.21 -5.85 37.75
C GLN A 80 -29.33 -6.43 36.63
N LEU A 81 -28.91 -7.69 36.74
CA LEU A 81 -28.11 -8.36 35.72
C LEU A 81 -28.91 -8.55 34.43
N HIS A 82 -30.18 -8.97 34.51
CA HIS A 82 -31.05 -9.06 33.33
C HIS A 82 -31.30 -7.70 32.69
N ALA A 83 -31.58 -6.66 33.48
CA ALA A 83 -31.78 -5.31 32.96
C ALA A 83 -30.52 -4.76 32.26
N THR A 84 -29.34 -5.01 32.82
CA THR A 84 -28.07 -4.59 32.19
C THR A 84 -27.76 -5.42 30.94
N GLN A 85 -28.08 -6.72 30.92
CA GLN A 85 -27.95 -7.55 29.72
C GLN A 85 -28.86 -7.05 28.59
N GLU A 86 -30.13 -6.78 28.87
CA GLU A 86 -31.09 -6.26 27.87
C GLU A 86 -30.64 -4.90 27.31
N GLN A 87 -30.11 -4.02 28.17
CA GLN A 87 -29.51 -2.75 27.74
C GLN A 87 -28.30 -2.95 26.82
N LEU A 88 -27.41 -3.89 27.14
CA LEU A 88 -26.25 -4.20 26.31
C LEU A 88 -26.65 -4.79 24.96
N GLU A 89 -27.64 -5.69 24.93
CA GLU A 89 -28.18 -6.25 23.70
C GLU A 89 -28.82 -5.16 22.82
N ALA A 90 -29.60 -4.25 23.41
CA ALA A 90 -30.18 -3.11 22.70
C ALA A 90 -29.10 -2.17 22.12
N LEU A 91 -28.06 -1.87 22.90
CA LEU A 91 -26.92 -1.05 22.43
C LEU A 91 -26.15 -1.75 21.31
N TRP A 92 -25.95 -3.06 21.41
CA TRP A 92 -25.24 -3.82 20.39
C TRP A 92 -26.04 -3.88 19.09
N ASN A 93 -27.34 -4.16 19.15
CA ASN A 93 -28.21 -4.11 17.97
C ASN A 93 -28.20 -2.73 17.30
N LYS A 94 -28.25 -1.65 18.09
CA LYS A 94 -28.16 -0.29 17.55
C LYS A 94 -26.81 -0.03 16.87
N HIS A 95 -25.71 -0.47 17.49
CA HIS A 95 -24.38 -0.34 16.91
C HIS A 95 -24.28 -1.11 15.59
N ASP A 96 -24.83 -2.32 15.53
CA ASP A 96 -24.78 -3.18 14.35
C ASP A 96 -25.55 -2.58 13.17
N ILE A 97 -26.78 -2.10 13.42
CA ILE A 97 -27.59 -1.37 12.43
C ILE A 97 -26.83 -0.15 11.91
N THR A 98 -26.28 0.68 12.82
CA THR A 98 -25.54 1.88 12.44
C THR A 98 -24.28 1.54 11.62
N SER A 99 -23.60 0.44 11.96
CA SER A 99 -22.43 -0.03 11.22
C SER A 99 -22.81 -0.48 9.80
N HIS A 100 -23.90 -1.24 9.66
CA HIS A 100 -24.41 -1.67 8.37
C HIS A 100 -24.85 -0.50 7.49
N GLU A 101 -25.58 0.47 8.04
CA GLU A 101 -25.96 1.69 7.31
C GLU A 101 -24.74 2.49 6.85
N ARG A 102 -23.74 2.64 7.72
CA ARG A 102 -22.49 3.32 7.38
C ARG A 102 -21.76 2.60 6.25
N ASP A 103 -21.69 1.27 6.29
CA ASP A 103 -20.95 0.50 5.30
C ASP A 103 -21.70 0.49 3.96
N HIS A 104 -23.04 0.42 3.97
CA HIS A 104 -23.86 0.63 2.78
C HIS A 104 -23.68 2.04 2.18
N PHE A 105 -23.66 3.08 3.02
CA PHE A 105 -23.41 4.44 2.55
C PHE A 105 -22.02 4.60 1.95
N LYS A 106 -20.98 3.98 2.55
CA LYS A 106 -19.64 3.95 1.96
C LYS A 106 -19.66 3.31 0.57
N GLU A 107 -20.30 2.15 0.42
CA GLU A 107 -20.41 1.48 -0.88
C GLU A 107 -21.10 2.35 -1.92
N LEU A 108 -22.24 2.96 -1.58
CA LEU A 108 -22.96 3.86 -2.48
C LEU A 108 -22.15 5.11 -2.82
N PHE A 109 -21.43 5.65 -1.84
CA PHE A 109 -20.55 6.80 -2.02
C PHE A 109 -19.41 6.48 -2.98
N PHE A 110 -18.69 5.37 -2.76
CA PHE A 110 -17.63 4.92 -3.67
C PHE A 110 -18.16 4.53 -5.05
N TYR A 111 -19.35 3.94 -5.14
CA TYR A 111 -20.03 3.72 -6.41
C TYR A 111 -20.27 5.04 -7.15
N THR A 112 -20.77 6.06 -6.45
CA THR A 112 -21.02 7.39 -7.04
C THR A 112 -19.72 8.07 -7.48
N LEU A 113 -18.66 7.96 -6.68
CA LEU A 113 -17.32 8.42 -7.04
C LEU A 113 -16.79 7.71 -8.29
N SER A 114 -17.01 6.39 -8.40
CA SER A 114 -16.58 5.62 -9.58
C SER A 114 -17.26 6.07 -10.88
N LYS A 115 -18.46 6.65 -10.79
CA LYS A 115 -19.19 7.23 -11.93
C LYS A 115 -18.72 8.64 -12.28
N ASN A 116 -18.22 9.40 -11.30
CA ASN A 116 -17.68 10.74 -11.49
C ASN A 116 -16.18 10.74 -11.19
N LEU A 117 -15.39 10.22 -12.14
CA LEU A 117 -13.93 10.07 -12.00
C LEU A 117 -13.19 11.39 -11.71
N ASN A 118 -13.78 12.54 -12.07
CA ASN A 118 -13.20 13.87 -11.83
C ASN A 118 -13.68 14.52 -10.53
N PHE A 119 -14.60 13.89 -9.79
CA PHE A 119 -15.05 14.43 -8.51
C PHE A 119 -13.90 14.44 -7.51
N TRP A 120 -13.67 15.59 -6.89
CA TRP A 120 -12.59 15.77 -5.93
C TRP A 120 -13.16 15.95 -4.53
N LEU A 121 -12.94 14.96 -3.66
CA LEU A 121 -13.31 15.01 -2.26
C LEU A 121 -12.21 15.68 -1.43
N TYR A 122 -12.54 16.80 -0.80
CA TYR A 122 -11.70 17.51 0.17
C TYR A 122 -12.58 18.29 1.17
N LYS A 123 -12.04 18.58 2.36
CA LYS A 123 -12.75 19.38 3.38
C LYS A 123 -12.55 20.88 3.19
N SER A 124 -11.33 21.29 2.89
CA SER A 124 -11.01 22.70 2.60
C SER A 124 -9.89 22.80 1.58
N LEU A 125 -10.02 23.76 0.67
CA LEU A 125 -9.04 24.11 -0.35
C LEU A 125 -8.73 25.60 -0.23
N SER A 126 -7.45 25.94 -0.09
CA SER A 126 -6.95 27.30 -0.14
C SER A 126 -5.96 27.45 -1.28
N ILE A 127 -6.14 28.51 -2.08
CA ILE A 127 -5.30 28.84 -3.23
C ILE A 127 -4.82 30.27 -3.03
N ASN A 128 -3.50 30.45 -2.98
CA ASN A 128 -2.89 31.77 -2.80
C ASN A 128 -1.96 32.08 -3.98
N LEU A 129 -2.10 33.26 -4.57
CA LEU A 129 -1.21 33.69 -5.63
C LEU A 129 0.16 34.07 -5.08
N THR A 130 1.19 33.42 -5.58
CA THR A 130 2.57 33.65 -5.17
C THR A 130 3.20 34.62 -6.16
N LYS A 131 3.67 35.78 -5.67
CA LYS A 131 4.28 36.81 -6.53
C LYS A 131 5.66 36.37 -6.98
N ASN A 132 5.73 35.73 -8.15
CA ASN A 132 6.97 35.39 -8.83
C ASN A 132 7.07 36.22 -10.13
N LYS A 133 8.23 36.83 -10.39
CA LYS A 133 8.44 37.71 -11.56
C LYS A 133 8.60 36.93 -12.87
N GLU A 134 9.01 35.66 -12.78
CA GLU A 134 9.42 34.87 -13.94
C GLU A 134 8.32 33.94 -14.45
N ARG A 135 7.39 33.55 -13.56
CA ARG A 135 6.33 32.58 -13.87
C ARG A 135 5.09 32.83 -13.03
N LEU A 136 3.96 32.35 -13.53
CA LEU A 136 2.72 32.32 -12.78
C LEU A 136 2.76 31.13 -11.81
N GLU A 137 2.54 31.39 -10.53
CA GLU A 137 2.67 30.41 -9.45
C GLU A 137 1.57 30.62 -8.41
N VAL A 138 0.90 29.53 -8.02
CA VAL A 138 -0.07 29.53 -6.93
C VAL A 138 0.27 28.44 -5.91
N ASP A 139 0.25 28.81 -4.64
CA ASP A 139 0.35 27.88 -3.52
C ASP A 139 -1.02 27.26 -3.26
N ILE A 140 -1.11 25.94 -3.37
CA ILE A 140 -2.32 25.16 -3.13
C ILE A 140 -2.15 24.37 -1.83
N HIS A 141 -3.12 24.51 -0.94
CA HIS A 141 -3.18 23.78 0.31
C HIS A 141 -4.58 23.20 0.52
N LEU A 142 -4.61 21.87 0.60
CA LEU A 142 -5.79 21.04 0.80
C LEU A 142 -5.76 20.39 2.19
N LYS A 143 -6.93 20.27 2.81
CA LYS A 143 -7.12 19.48 4.04
C LYS A 143 -8.12 18.37 3.85
N ASP A 144 -7.84 17.22 4.46
CA ASP A 144 -8.64 16.00 4.40
C ASP A 144 -9.07 15.67 2.96
N THR A 145 -8.10 15.49 2.06
CA THR A 145 -8.32 15.22 0.64
C THR A 145 -8.03 13.76 0.29
N TYR A 146 -8.66 13.26 -0.76
CA TYR A 146 -8.39 11.93 -1.32
C TYR A 146 -7.80 12.02 -2.73
N ILE A 147 -6.66 11.37 -2.94
CA ILE A 147 -6.00 11.23 -4.25
C ILE A 147 -5.67 9.75 -4.47
N SER A 148 -6.13 9.18 -5.58
CA SER A 148 -5.98 7.75 -5.91
C SER A 148 -6.25 6.82 -4.70
N ASP A 149 -7.40 7.00 -4.05
CA ASP A 149 -7.89 6.26 -2.88
C ASP A 149 -7.09 6.42 -1.56
N GLU A 150 -6.00 7.20 -1.55
CA GLU A 150 -5.28 7.53 -0.31
C GLU A 150 -5.77 8.86 0.26
N ARG A 151 -5.95 8.90 1.59
CA ARG A 151 -6.30 10.10 2.34
C ARG A 151 -5.04 10.87 2.74
N PHE A 152 -5.06 12.17 2.49
CA PHE A 152 -4.09 13.13 2.99
C PHE A 152 -4.77 14.09 3.97
N GLU A 153 -4.31 14.12 5.22
CA GLU A 153 -4.81 15.08 6.22
C GLU A 153 -4.49 16.52 5.80
N GLU A 154 -3.27 16.73 5.30
CA GLU A 154 -2.80 17.99 4.78
C GLU A 154 -1.94 17.74 3.54
N LEU A 155 -2.27 18.40 2.43
CA LEU A 155 -1.50 18.34 1.19
C LEU A 155 -1.18 19.75 0.72
N ARG A 156 0.10 20.05 0.56
CA ARG A 156 0.62 21.34 0.09
C ARG A 156 1.48 21.13 -1.14
N PHE A 157 1.25 21.93 -2.18
CA PHE A 157 2.07 21.96 -3.38
C PHE A 157 1.88 23.30 -4.11
N LYS A 158 2.82 23.63 -5.01
CA LYS A 158 2.70 24.77 -5.91
C LYS A 158 2.23 24.29 -7.27
N LEU A 159 1.32 25.03 -7.88
CA LEU A 159 0.97 24.90 -9.30
C LEU A 159 1.63 26.06 -10.04
N ILE A 160 2.49 25.73 -11.02
CA ILE A 160 3.24 26.69 -11.83
C ILE A 160 2.81 26.59 -13.30
N VAL A 161 2.88 27.70 -14.03
CA VAL A 161 2.76 27.70 -15.49
C VAL A 161 4.09 28.13 -16.11
N VAL A 162 4.63 27.28 -16.98
CA VAL A 162 5.86 27.55 -17.74
C VAL A 162 5.59 27.21 -19.20
N ASN A 163 5.77 28.17 -20.11
CA ASN A 163 5.57 27.99 -21.56
C ASN A 163 4.21 27.36 -21.92
N GLY A 164 3.12 27.80 -21.26
CA GLY A 164 1.78 27.27 -21.50
C GLY A 164 1.55 25.83 -21.02
N THR A 165 2.41 25.32 -20.15
CA THR A 165 2.31 23.99 -19.54
C THR A 165 2.26 24.13 -18.03
N ALA A 166 1.30 23.44 -17.40
CA ALA A 166 1.18 23.39 -15.95
C ALA A 166 2.17 22.37 -15.36
N GLY A 167 2.82 22.75 -14.25
CA GLY A 167 3.69 21.87 -13.46
C GLY A 167 3.30 21.87 -11.99
N LEU A 168 3.61 20.77 -11.31
CA LEU A 168 3.40 20.61 -9.87
C LEU A 168 4.75 20.59 -9.16
N VAL A 169 4.88 21.39 -8.10
CA VAL A 169 6.07 21.40 -7.24
C VAL A 169 5.66 21.01 -5.84
N PHE A 170 6.20 19.89 -5.35
CA PHE A 170 5.94 19.38 -4.02
C PHE A 170 7.11 19.70 -3.09
N PRO A 171 6.86 20.25 -1.89
CA PRO A 171 7.86 20.29 -0.84
C PRO A 171 8.06 18.88 -0.23
N PRO A 172 9.20 18.60 0.41
CA PRO A 172 9.41 17.37 1.15
C PRO A 172 8.40 17.26 2.28
N ALA A 173 7.78 16.09 2.41
CA ALA A 173 6.88 15.82 3.52
C ALA A 173 7.66 15.78 4.84
N ARG A 174 6.98 16.12 5.95
CA ARG A 174 7.57 15.91 7.28
C ARG A 174 7.64 14.41 7.59
N PRO A 175 8.57 13.96 8.46
CA PRO A 175 8.76 12.53 8.77
C PRO A 175 7.52 11.77 9.25
N SER A 176 6.47 12.46 9.72
CA SER A 176 5.23 11.88 10.22
C SER A 176 4.03 12.06 9.28
N GLU A 177 4.19 12.72 8.13
CA GLU A 177 3.10 13.07 7.22
C GLU A 177 3.12 12.16 5.97
N PRO A 178 1.97 11.69 5.48
CA PRO A 178 1.91 10.96 4.21
C PRO A 178 2.39 11.85 3.07
N THR A 179 3.29 11.32 2.24
CA THR A 179 3.86 12.05 1.10
C THR A 179 3.16 11.69 -0.21
N MET A 180 2.91 12.68 -1.06
CA MET A 180 2.42 12.46 -2.42
C MET A 180 3.45 11.73 -3.29
N ILE A 181 4.73 12.01 -3.07
CA ILE A 181 5.86 11.44 -3.80
C ILE A 181 6.72 10.68 -2.80
N LYS A 182 6.78 9.35 -2.93
CA LYS A 182 7.50 8.48 -2.00
C LYS A 182 9.00 8.45 -2.33
N ASN A 183 9.34 8.42 -3.61
CA ASN A 183 10.71 8.22 -4.06
C ASN A 183 11.35 9.55 -4.48
N TRP A 184 12.20 10.10 -3.62
CA TRP A 184 12.97 11.31 -3.89
C TRP A 184 14.42 10.96 -4.23
N THR A 185 14.97 11.59 -5.26
CA THR A 185 16.40 11.50 -5.57
C THR A 185 17.20 12.41 -4.62
N HIS A 186 18.50 12.13 -4.47
CA HIS A 186 19.39 12.95 -3.65
C HIS A 186 19.40 14.43 -4.09
N ASP A 187 19.36 14.68 -5.41
CA ASP A 187 19.28 16.03 -5.96
C ASP A 187 17.98 16.74 -5.57
N GLN A 188 16.86 16.03 -5.54
CA GLN A 188 15.56 16.60 -5.14
C GLN A 188 15.52 16.89 -3.64
N LEU A 189 16.11 16.00 -2.81
CA LEU A 189 16.25 16.22 -1.38
C LEU A 189 17.12 17.45 -1.09
N SER A 190 18.23 17.63 -1.80
CA SER A 190 19.09 18.81 -1.62
C SER A 190 18.40 20.13 -2.01
N LYS A 191 17.59 20.11 -3.06
CA LYS A 191 16.79 21.28 -3.50
C LYS A 191 15.53 21.51 -2.68
N HIS A 192 15.16 20.57 -1.80
CA HIS A 192 13.95 20.62 -0.98
C HIS A 192 12.66 20.81 -1.79
N GLU A 193 12.65 20.40 -3.06
CA GLU A 193 11.48 20.49 -3.94
C GLU A 193 11.52 19.37 -4.99
N PHE A 194 10.38 18.73 -5.22
CA PHE A 194 10.16 17.83 -6.34
C PHE A 194 9.32 18.54 -7.40
N CYS A 195 9.86 18.75 -8.60
CA CYS A 195 9.17 19.42 -9.70
C CYS A 195 8.77 18.43 -10.80
N CYS A 196 7.47 18.29 -11.03
CA CYS A 196 6.87 17.58 -12.15
C CYS A 196 6.36 18.58 -13.18
N LEU A 197 7.13 18.77 -14.26
CA LEU A 197 6.78 19.66 -15.36
C LEU A 197 6.85 18.86 -16.68
N PRO A 198 5.79 18.11 -17.02
CA PRO A 198 5.78 17.26 -18.21
C PRO A 198 5.76 18.14 -19.47
N ALA A 199 6.80 18.05 -20.29
CA ALA A 199 6.95 18.77 -21.55
C ALA A 199 7.02 17.80 -22.73
N GLN A 200 6.69 18.28 -23.93
CA GLN A 200 6.92 17.52 -25.16
C GLN A 200 8.42 17.29 -25.38
N GLY A 201 8.79 16.06 -25.80
CA GLY A 201 10.18 15.68 -26.05
C GLY A 201 10.52 14.31 -25.45
N SER A 202 11.82 14.06 -25.26
CA SER A 202 12.30 12.82 -24.64
C SER A 202 11.85 12.74 -23.17
N SER A 203 11.36 11.57 -22.75
CA SER A 203 10.89 11.36 -21.37
C SER A 203 12.01 11.42 -20.32
N PHE A 204 13.26 11.22 -20.72
CA PHE A 204 14.39 11.11 -19.81
C PHE A 204 15.33 12.33 -19.85
N GLU A 205 14.91 13.41 -20.51
CA GLU A 205 15.70 14.64 -20.62
C GLU A 205 15.10 15.77 -19.80
N ASN A 206 15.97 16.63 -19.27
CA ASN A 206 15.58 17.88 -18.60
C ASN A 206 14.54 17.67 -17.49
N ALA A 207 13.48 18.49 -17.48
CA ALA A 207 12.42 18.42 -16.49
C ALA A 207 11.58 17.12 -16.57
N ASN A 208 11.57 16.41 -17.71
CA ASN A 208 10.82 15.18 -17.88
C ASN A 208 11.43 14.02 -17.08
N TYR A 209 12.73 14.07 -16.78
CA TYR A 209 13.42 13.03 -16.01
C TYR A 209 12.73 12.78 -14.66
N ASN A 210 12.37 13.84 -13.93
CA ASN A 210 11.64 13.72 -12.65
C ASN A 210 10.29 13.01 -12.83
N THR A 211 9.56 13.33 -13.89
CA THR A 211 8.27 12.70 -14.21
C THR A 211 8.44 11.24 -14.63
N ALA A 212 9.53 10.90 -15.31
CA ALA A 212 9.86 9.53 -15.70
C ALA A 212 10.43 8.69 -14.54
N SER A 213 11.00 9.32 -13.51
CA SER A 213 11.51 8.62 -12.34
C SER A 213 10.41 8.17 -11.36
N LEU A 214 9.21 8.74 -11.45
CA LEU A 214 8.07 8.37 -10.59
C LEU A 214 7.74 6.88 -10.67
N GLY A 215 7.55 6.26 -9.49
CA GLY A 215 6.98 4.93 -9.35
C GLY A 215 5.51 4.89 -9.78
N THR A 216 4.91 3.71 -9.79
CA THR A 216 3.52 3.50 -10.22
C THR A 216 2.54 4.30 -9.38
N THR A 217 2.64 4.20 -8.06
CA THR A 217 1.74 4.90 -7.14
C THR A 217 1.84 6.42 -7.32
N ASP A 218 3.06 6.95 -7.32
CA ASP A 218 3.30 8.39 -7.42
C ASP A 218 2.85 8.92 -8.79
N TRP A 219 3.11 8.18 -9.87
CA TRP A 219 2.66 8.52 -11.23
C TRP A 219 1.14 8.61 -11.33
N LEU A 220 0.42 7.60 -10.85
CA LEU A 220 -1.04 7.57 -10.89
C LEU A 220 -1.64 8.70 -10.06
N ARG A 221 -1.05 9.03 -8.89
CA ARG A 221 -1.48 10.17 -8.05
C ARG A 221 -1.26 11.50 -8.73
N VAL A 222 -0.12 11.70 -9.38
CA VAL A 222 0.18 12.92 -10.14
C VAL A 222 -0.79 13.08 -11.30
N GLN A 223 -1.07 12.01 -12.05
CA GLN A 223 -2.07 12.03 -13.12
C GLN A 223 -3.48 12.35 -12.61
N ASP A 224 -3.89 11.73 -11.50
CA ASP A 224 -5.19 12.00 -10.87
C ASP A 224 -5.30 13.46 -10.40
N LEU A 225 -4.25 13.98 -9.77
CA LEU A 225 -4.22 15.37 -9.30
C LEU A 225 -4.30 16.38 -10.46
N PHE A 226 -3.59 16.17 -11.57
CA PHE A 226 -3.73 17.04 -12.75
C PHE A 226 -5.14 17.01 -13.35
N LYS A 227 -5.81 15.85 -13.40
CA LYS A 227 -7.20 15.74 -13.86
C LYS A 227 -8.17 16.47 -12.93
N LYS A 228 -8.01 16.30 -11.62
CA LYS A 228 -8.83 16.97 -10.59
C LYS A 228 -8.64 18.48 -10.61
N LEU A 229 -7.42 18.96 -10.77
CA LEU A 229 -7.12 20.39 -10.90
C LEU A 229 -7.74 20.98 -12.17
N ASP A 230 -7.60 20.31 -13.32
CA ASP A 230 -8.19 20.75 -14.58
C ASP A 230 -9.72 20.90 -14.45
N TYR A 231 -10.38 19.87 -13.93
CA TYR A 231 -11.82 19.91 -13.66
C TYR A 231 -12.20 21.01 -12.66
N TYR A 232 -11.41 21.20 -11.60
CA TYR A 232 -11.69 22.23 -10.59
C TYR A 232 -11.60 23.64 -11.18
N PHE A 233 -10.52 23.96 -11.90
CA PHE A 233 -10.33 25.27 -12.52
C PHE A 233 -11.33 25.55 -13.66
N GLU A 234 -11.80 24.51 -14.36
CA GLU A 234 -12.81 24.65 -15.41
C GLU A 234 -14.22 24.91 -14.85
N ASN A 235 -14.60 24.27 -13.73
CA ASN A 235 -15.99 24.31 -13.23
C ASN A 235 -16.21 25.25 -12.04
N ASN A 236 -15.15 25.76 -11.42
CA ASN A 236 -15.24 26.55 -10.19
C ASN A 236 -14.51 27.91 -10.31
N SER A 237 -14.44 28.48 -11.52
CA SER A 237 -13.77 29.76 -11.77
C SER A 237 -14.24 30.87 -10.83
N ASP A 238 -15.53 30.89 -10.50
CA ASP A 238 -16.16 31.95 -9.72
C ASP A 238 -15.86 31.86 -8.20
N THR A 239 -15.45 30.68 -7.72
CA THR A 239 -15.12 30.48 -6.29
C THR A 239 -13.63 30.58 -6.01
N ILE A 240 -12.79 30.61 -7.05
CA ILE A 240 -11.34 30.69 -6.92
C ILE A 240 -10.96 32.16 -6.64
N PRO A 241 -10.15 32.45 -5.60
CA PRO A 241 -9.76 33.81 -5.23
C PRO A 241 -8.66 34.37 -6.15
N LEU A 242 -8.79 34.22 -7.47
CA LEU A 242 -7.88 34.68 -8.51
C LEU A 242 -8.66 35.46 -9.57
N SER A 243 -7.98 36.27 -10.39
CA SER A 243 -8.63 36.96 -11.49
C SER A 243 -9.00 35.97 -12.61
N ASN A 244 -10.08 36.26 -13.35
CA ASN A 244 -10.55 35.41 -14.45
C ASN A 244 -9.45 35.09 -15.47
N ASN A 245 -8.62 36.08 -15.83
CA ASN A 245 -7.49 35.90 -16.74
C ASN A 245 -6.46 34.87 -16.20
N ILE A 246 -6.16 34.91 -14.89
CA ILE A 246 -5.25 33.94 -14.27
C ILE A 246 -5.87 32.54 -14.28
N CYS A 247 -7.16 32.42 -13.96
CA CYS A 247 -7.88 31.14 -14.01
C CYS A 247 -7.89 30.55 -15.43
N GLU A 248 -8.12 31.37 -16.46
CA GLU A 248 -8.08 30.96 -17.87
C GLU A 248 -6.68 30.44 -18.27
N GLN A 249 -5.61 31.14 -17.84
CA GLN A 249 -4.24 30.69 -18.10
C GLN A 249 -3.93 29.33 -17.46
N PHE A 250 -4.33 29.13 -16.18
CA PHE A 250 -4.16 27.84 -15.52
C PHE A 250 -5.00 26.74 -16.18
N SER A 251 -6.26 27.00 -16.53
CA SER A 251 -7.11 26.02 -17.21
C SER A 251 -6.52 25.61 -18.56
N ALA A 252 -6.08 26.57 -19.38
CA ALA A 252 -5.42 26.27 -20.66
C ALA A 252 -4.14 25.44 -20.48
N ALA A 253 -3.30 25.81 -19.50
CA ALA A 253 -2.06 25.11 -19.20
C ALA A 253 -2.30 23.69 -18.67
N LEU A 254 -3.30 23.51 -17.80
CA LEU A 254 -3.71 22.20 -17.26
C LEU A 254 -4.25 21.28 -18.36
N LYS A 255 -5.09 21.79 -19.28
CA LYS A 255 -5.57 21.03 -20.45
C LYS A 255 -4.42 20.57 -21.34
N ASN A 256 -3.46 21.47 -21.61
CA ASN A 256 -2.28 21.12 -22.40
C ASN A 256 -1.41 20.05 -21.70
N THR A 257 -1.19 20.20 -20.40
CA THR A 257 -0.48 19.22 -19.59
C THR A 257 -1.20 17.86 -19.57
N ASN A 258 -2.52 17.84 -19.35
CA ASN A 258 -3.30 16.60 -19.37
C ASN A 258 -3.24 15.89 -20.73
N ASN A 259 -3.27 16.64 -21.83
CA ASN A 259 -3.07 16.08 -23.17
C ASN A 259 -1.66 15.51 -23.36
N THR A 260 -0.64 16.18 -22.81
CA THR A 260 0.75 15.69 -22.82
C THR A 260 0.88 14.41 -21.99
N LEU A 261 0.26 14.35 -20.80
CA LEU A 261 0.28 13.17 -19.92
C LEU A 261 -0.51 11.99 -20.49
N ARG A 262 -1.62 12.23 -21.21
CA ARG A 262 -2.37 11.18 -21.91
C ARG A 262 -1.56 10.53 -23.03
N ASN A 263 -0.69 11.32 -23.68
CA ASN A 263 0.21 10.86 -24.72
C ASN A 263 1.62 10.55 -24.18
N TRP A 264 1.77 10.44 -22.85
CA TRP A 264 3.07 10.17 -22.24
C TRP A 264 3.57 8.79 -22.68
N PRO A 265 4.88 8.64 -22.97
CA PRO A 265 5.42 7.35 -23.37
C PRO A 265 5.12 6.26 -22.34
N LYS A 266 4.71 5.09 -22.84
CA LYS A 266 4.40 3.91 -22.03
C LYS A 266 5.70 3.29 -21.53
N ILE A 267 6.23 3.85 -20.45
CA ILE A 267 7.44 3.35 -19.77
C ILE A 267 7.07 2.40 -18.64
N LEU A 268 7.97 1.48 -18.31
CA LEU A 268 7.85 0.63 -17.13
C LEU A 268 7.93 1.52 -15.89
N ARG A 269 6.95 1.40 -14.99
CA ARG A 269 7.02 1.98 -13.65
C ARG A 269 6.78 0.90 -12.63
N TYR A 270 7.36 1.05 -11.46
CA TYR A 270 7.16 0.17 -10.31
C TYR A 270 7.47 0.97 -9.05
N ASP A 271 6.95 0.54 -7.91
CA ASP A 271 7.23 1.21 -6.64
C ASP A 271 8.47 0.65 -5.95
N GLN A 272 8.71 -0.65 -6.12
CA GLN A 272 9.84 -1.35 -5.52
C GLN A 272 10.39 -2.40 -6.48
N ILE A 273 11.71 -2.59 -6.40
CA ILE A 273 12.45 -3.64 -7.08
C ILE A 273 13.28 -4.41 -6.06
N SER A 274 13.32 -5.74 -6.14
CA SER A 274 14.15 -6.63 -5.32
C SER A 274 14.82 -7.70 -6.15
N LEU A 275 16.00 -8.13 -5.71
CA LEU A 275 16.66 -9.33 -6.18
C LEU A 275 16.26 -10.47 -5.23
N GLU A 276 15.51 -11.44 -5.72
CA GLU A 276 15.02 -12.56 -4.90
C GLU A 276 16.09 -13.64 -4.75
N GLU A 277 16.76 -13.96 -5.86
CA GLU A 277 17.83 -14.96 -5.91
C GLU A 277 18.86 -14.58 -6.98
N SER A 278 20.11 -14.95 -6.75
CA SER A 278 21.18 -14.92 -7.76
C SER A 278 21.79 -16.31 -7.87
N THR A 279 21.82 -16.84 -9.08
CA THR A 279 22.35 -18.18 -9.35
C THR A 279 23.68 -18.06 -10.09
N ASP A 280 24.70 -18.77 -9.60
CA ASP A 280 26.00 -18.94 -10.24
C ASP A 280 26.37 -20.43 -10.28
N PHE A 281 26.18 -21.05 -11.44
CA PHE A 281 26.57 -22.45 -11.72
C PHE A 281 27.60 -22.47 -12.86
N ASP A 282 28.38 -23.56 -12.93
CA ASP A 282 29.53 -23.75 -13.85
C ASP A 282 29.30 -23.38 -15.33
N ASN A 283 28.05 -23.27 -15.81
CA ASN A 283 27.70 -22.74 -17.15
C ASN A 283 26.39 -21.92 -17.20
N TYR A 284 25.87 -21.44 -16.06
CA TYR A 284 24.59 -20.72 -16.00
C TYR A 284 24.62 -19.68 -14.89
N ASN A 285 24.39 -18.43 -15.28
CA ASN A 285 24.23 -17.31 -14.38
C ASN A 285 22.83 -16.72 -14.52
N ALA A 286 22.19 -16.36 -13.41
CA ALA A 286 20.87 -15.73 -13.42
C ALA A 286 20.65 -14.74 -12.28
N LEU A 287 19.81 -13.74 -12.55
CA LEU A 287 19.27 -12.79 -11.59
C LEU A 287 17.75 -12.87 -11.61
N ASP A 288 17.17 -13.31 -10.50
CA ASP A 288 15.71 -13.37 -10.31
C ASP A 288 15.22 -12.04 -9.73
N ILE A 289 14.53 -11.26 -10.56
CA ILE A 289 14.10 -9.90 -10.25
C ILE A 289 12.59 -9.90 -9.97
N SER A 290 12.20 -9.22 -8.90
CA SER A 290 10.80 -8.96 -8.55
C SER A 290 10.51 -7.46 -8.56
N LEU A 291 9.45 -7.07 -9.27
CA LEU A 291 8.92 -5.71 -9.30
C LEU A 291 7.57 -5.69 -8.58
N LYS A 292 7.43 -4.82 -7.58
CA LYS A 292 6.15 -4.64 -6.89
C LYS A 292 5.41 -3.42 -7.41
N ASN A 293 4.09 -3.60 -7.56
CA ASN A 293 3.18 -2.60 -8.09
C ASN A 293 3.65 -2.07 -9.45
N ALA A 294 3.96 -2.97 -10.38
CA ALA A 294 4.45 -2.60 -11.71
C ALA A 294 3.30 -2.09 -12.59
N LEU A 295 3.49 -0.94 -13.24
CA LEU A 295 2.59 -0.40 -14.25
C LEU A 295 3.19 -0.64 -15.63
N ILE A 296 2.46 -1.43 -16.43
CA ILE A 296 2.84 -1.76 -17.80
C ILE A 296 1.66 -1.39 -18.69
N ASN A 297 1.89 -0.40 -19.55
CA ASN A 297 0.84 0.33 -20.25
C ASN A 297 -0.15 0.96 -19.25
N ASP A 298 -1.31 0.35 -19.12
CA ASP A 298 -2.44 0.83 -18.33
C ASP A 298 -2.87 -0.22 -17.28
N LYS A 299 -2.09 -1.31 -17.14
CA LYS A 299 -2.35 -2.40 -16.20
C LYS A 299 -1.37 -2.32 -15.04
N VAL A 300 -1.93 -2.24 -13.83
CA VAL A 300 -1.18 -2.40 -12.58
C VAL A 300 -1.07 -3.89 -12.28
N ILE A 301 0.14 -4.32 -11.95
CA ILE A 301 0.50 -5.70 -11.60
C ILE A 301 1.10 -5.66 -10.20
N ASP A 302 0.46 -6.32 -9.24
CA ASP A 302 0.88 -6.30 -7.83
C ASP A 302 2.32 -6.80 -7.65
N GLU A 303 2.67 -7.88 -8.35
CA GLU A 303 4.02 -8.44 -8.37
C GLU A 303 4.33 -9.04 -9.75
N LEU A 304 5.43 -8.59 -10.35
CA LEU A 304 5.96 -9.14 -11.60
C LEU A 304 7.35 -9.71 -11.34
N ARG A 305 7.51 -11.01 -11.57
CA ARG A 305 8.79 -11.72 -11.48
C ARG A 305 9.31 -12.09 -12.86
N TYR A 306 10.60 -11.94 -13.06
CA TYR A 306 11.28 -12.36 -14.28
C TYR A 306 12.77 -12.58 -14.00
N THR A 307 13.42 -13.36 -14.85
CA THR A 307 14.83 -13.70 -14.70
C THR A 307 15.62 -13.17 -15.89
N ILE A 308 16.74 -12.51 -15.61
CA ILE A 308 17.77 -12.24 -16.62
C ILE A 308 18.85 -13.28 -16.43
N ALA A 309 19.08 -14.11 -17.45
CA ALA A 309 20.05 -15.20 -17.40
C ALA A 309 21.03 -15.15 -18.57
N THR A 310 22.17 -15.82 -18.40
CA THR A 310 23.15 -16.03 -19.46
C THR A 310 23.86 -17.36 -19.26
N THR A 311 24.23 -18.02 -20.36
CA THR A 311 25.06 -19.23 -20.36
C THR A 311 26.38 -18.96 -21.07
N TYR A 312 27.48 -19.57 -20.62
CA TYR A 312 28.81 -19.40 -21.20
C TYR A 312 29.46 -20.75 -21.54
N SER A 313 30.27 -20.76 -22.60
CA SER A 313 31.05 -21.93 -23.03
C SER A 313 32.53 -21.92 -22.60
N SER A 314 33.04 -20.78 -22.08
CA SER A 314 34.42 -20.65 -21.62
C SER A 314 34.52 -19.76 -20.38
N ARG A 315 35.61 -19.88 -19.60
CA ARG A 315 35.85 -19.17 -18.32
C ARG A 315 35.97 -17.64 -18.40
N GLU A 316 35.99 -17.08 -19.60
CA GLU A 316 35.84 -15.64 -19.79
C GLU A 316 34.35 -15.36 -20.00
N LEU A 317 33.75 -14.54 -19.15
CA LEU A 317 32.37 -14.08 -19.31
C LEU A 317 32.30 -13.13 -20.51
N PRO A 318 31.59 -13.50 -21.59
CA PRO A 318 30.72 -12.48 -22.17
C PRO A 318 29.35 -13.06 -22.53
N HIS A 319 28.28 -12.35 -22.18
CA HIS A 319 27.05 -11.99 -22.94
C HIS A 319 26.69 -12.72 -24.28
N GLU A 320 27.13 -13.95 -24.51
CA GLU A 320 26.97 -14.69 -25.77
C GLU A 320 25.55 -15.18 -25.96
N HIS A 321 24.93 -15.67 -24.88
CA HIS A 321 23.60 -16.27 -24.89
C HIS A 321 22.69 -15.73 -23.79
N PRO A 322 22.33 -14.42 -23.82
CA PRO A 322 21.37 -13.86 -22.88
C PRO A 322 20.00 -14.52 -23.03
N ARG A 323 19.27 -14.59 -21.91
CA ARG A 323 17.93 -15.15 -21.83
C ARG A 323 17.08 -14.25 -20.95
N LEU A 324 15.85 -14.02 -21.39
CA LEU A 324 14.80 -13.47 -20.54
C LEU A 324 13.82 -14.59 -20.23
N GLU A 325 13.66 -14.92 -18.95
CA GLU A 325 12.82 -16.03 -18.53
C GLU A 325 11.64 -15.56 -17.68
N PHE A 326 10.48 -16.17 -17.90
CA PHE A 326 9.26 -15.95 -17.13
C PHE A 326 8.83 -17.26 -16.45
N PRO A 327 8.84 -17.32 -15.10
CA PRO A 327 8.45 -18.52 -14.37
C PRO A 327 6.96 -18.84 -14.56
N GLU A 328 6.55 -20.05 -14.17
CA GLU A 328 5.16 -20.52 -14.25
C GLU A 328 4.16 -19.62 -13.48
N SER A 329 4.61 -18.93 -12.44
CA SER A 329 3.79 -17.95 -11.71
C SER A 329 3.30 -16.79 -12.60
N CYS A 330 3.92 -16.56 -13.76
CA CYS A 330 3.51 -15.54 -14.72
C CYS A 330 2.38 -15.97 -15.67
N LYS A 331 1.82 -17.18 -15.57
CA LYS A 331 0.71 -17.65 -16.44
C LYS A 331 -0.52 -16.74 -16.48
N GLY A 332 -0.79 -15.99 -15.41
CA GLY A 332 -1.88 -15.00 -15.37
C GLY A 332 -1.50 -13.60 -15.88
N LEU A 333 -0.22 -13.38 -16.17
CA LEU A 333 0.33 -12.09 -16.60
C LEU A 333 0.68 -12.08 -18.09
N VAL A 334 1.17 -13.23 -18.61
CA VAL A 334 1.52 -13.43 -20.01
C VAL A 334 0.41 -14.23 -20.69
N ASP A 335 -0.31 -13.61 -21.64
CA ASP A 335 -1.54 -14.17 -22.23
C ASP A 335 -1.28 -15.55 -22.90
N ASN A 336 -0.13 -15.70 -23.58
CA ASN A 336 0.28 -16.94 -24.24
C ASN A 336 1.46 -17.62 -23.52
N TRP A 337 1.46 -17.67 -22.19
CA TRP A 337 2.52 -18.38 -21.48
C TRP A 337 2.54 -19.87 -21.84
N TYR A 338 3.73 -20.40 -22.16
CA TYR A 338 3.95 -21.82 -22.35
C TYR A 338 5.36 -22.20 -21.89
N ALA A 339 5.57 -23.46 -21.51
CA ALA A 339 6.88 -23.95 -21.08
C ALA A 339 7.75 -24.25 -22.31
N GLU A 340 8.73 -23.40 -22.58
CA GLU A 340 9.78 -23.68 -23.58
C GLU A 340 10.85 -24.61 -22.98
N THR A 341 11.15 -24.40 -21.69
CA THR A 341 12.08 -25.23 -20.93
C THR A 341 11.37 -25.77 -19.68
N GLN A 342 11.57 -27.06 -19.40
CA GLN A 342 11.14 -27.72 -18.17
C GLN A 342 12.31 -28.56 -17.65
N ASP A 343 12.94 -28.08 -16.58
CA ASP A 343 14.04 -28.76 -15.89
C ASP A 343 13.78 -28.77 -14.37
N ASP A 344 14.77 -29.16 -13.57
CA ASP A 344 14.66 -29.23 -12.10
C ASP A 344 14.36 -27.86 -11.45
N ARG A 345 14.52 -26.74 -12.17
CA ARG A 345 14.16 -25.39 -11.73
C ARG A 345 12.71 -25.03 -12.04
N GLY A 346 11.98 -25.92 -12.70
CA GLY A 346 10.58 -25.75 -13.07
C GLY A 346 10.36 -25.31 -14.51
N ALA A 347 9.09 -25.18 -14.87
CA ALA A 347 8.66 -24.79 -16.20
C ALA A 347 8.76 -23.27 -16.38
N ARG A 348 9.38 -22.83 -17.49
CA ARG A 348 9.54 -21.42 -17.81
C ARG A 348 9.38 -21.13 -19.30
N LEU A 349 8.84 -19.95 -19.58
CA LEU A 349 8.88 -19.35 -20.91
C LEU A 349 10.23 -18.65 -21.06
N GLU A 350 10.99 -19.00 -22.08
CA GLU A 350 12.36 -18.51 -22.27
C GLU A 350 12.48 -17.82 -23.63
N LEU A 351 12.86 -16.54 -23.62
CA LEU A 351 13.22 -15.80 -24.83
C LEU A 351 14.74 -15.70 -24.91
N ARG A 352 15.32 -16.34 -25.93
CA ARG A 352 16.76 -16.41 -26.13
C ARG A 352 17.25 -15.27 -27.01
N PHE A 353 18.43 -14.78 -26.69
CA PHE A 353 19.17 -13.79 -27.45
C PHE A 353 20.55 -14.35 -27.79
N ALA A 354 21.15 -13.82 -28.85
CA ALA A 354 22.50 -14.18 -29.23
C ALA A 354 23.27 -12.96 -29.77
N HIS A 355 24.56 -12.93 -29.51
CA HIS A 355 25.47 -11.94 -30.11
C HIS A 355 25.58 -12.15 -31.64
N PRO A 356 25.68 -11.08 -32.47
CA PRO A 356 25.73 -9.67 -32.11
C PRO A 356 24.39 -9.03 -31.77
N ASN A 357 23.28 -9.40 -32.43
CA ASN A 357 21.94 -8.80 -32.24
C ASN A 357 20.82 -9.77 -32.70
N ALA A 358 20.90 -11.05 -32.34
CA ALA A 358 19.90 -12.06 -32.70
C ALA A 358 18.95 -12.36 -31.52
N MET A 359 17.73 -12.76 -31.83
CA MET A 359 16.69 -13.14 -30.88
C MET A 359 15.91 -14.33 -31.43
N ASP A 360 15.37 -15.17 -30.56
CA ASP A 360 14.48 -16.26 -30.94
C ASP A 360 13.16 -15.71 -31.52
N ILE A 361 13.09 -15.65 -32.85
CA ILE A 361 11.95 -15.11 -33.59
C ILE A 361 10.72 -16.03 -33.48
N GLU A 362 10.91 -17.33 -33.31
CA GLU A 362 9.81 -18.28 -33.20
C GLU A 362 9.06 -18.10 -31.89
N VAL A 363 9.80 -18.02 -30.77
CA VAL A 363 9.22 -17.69 -29.46
C VAL A 363 8.56 -16.31 -29.52
N TRP A 364 9.25 -15.31 -30.07
CA TRP A 364 8.71 -13.95 -30.19
C TRP A 364 7.38 -13.87 -30.95
N HIS A 365 7.23 -14.64 -32.04
CA HIS A 365 5.98 -14.68 -32.82
C HIS A 365 4.83 -15.43 -32.15
N LYS A 366 5.11 -16.33 -31.20
CA LYS A 366 4.07 -16.98 -30.38
C LYS A 366 3.52 -16.04 -29.30
N LEU A 367 4.29 -15.04 -28.88
CA LEU A 367 3.84 -14.02 -27.93
C LEU A 367 2.72 -13.17 -28.52
N SER A 368 1.72 -12.86 -27.70
CA SER A 368 0.69 -11.89 -28.08
C SER A 368 1.29 -10.50 -28.23
N THR A 369 0.61 -9.57 -28.92
CA THR A 369 1.09 -8.17 -29.01
C THR A 369 1.23 -7.53 -27.63
N LYS A 370 0.40 -7.91 -26.64
CA LYS A 370 0.52 -7.41 -25.27
C LYS A 370 1.79 -7.92 -24.59
N ASP A 371 2.08 -9.22 -24.74
CA ASP A 371 3.28 -9.85 -24.17
C ASP A 371 4.56 -9.31 -24.83
N GLN A 372 4.53 -9.05 -26.15
CA GLN A 372 5.62 -8.38 -26.85
C GLN A 372 5.88 -6.97 -26.28
N ILE A 373 4.83 -6.21 -25.97
CA ILE A 373 4.98 -4.90 -25.32
C ILE A 373 5.55 -5.07 -23.91
N LEU A 374 5.08 -6.04 -23.12
CA LEU A 374 5.62 -6.34 -21.79
C LEU A 374 7.13 -6.60 -21.86
N VAL A 375 7.57 -7.50 -22.74
CA VAL A 375 9.00 -7.82 -22.94
C VAL A 375 9.78 -6.58 -23.38
N ALA A 376 9.27 -5.82 -24.35
CA ALA A 376 9.93 -4.61 -24.83
C ALA A 376 10.07 -3.54 -23.73
N THR A 377 9.03 -3.36 -22.92
CA THR A 377 9.00 -2.43 -21.79
C THR A 377 9.97 -2.86 -20.68
N LEU A 378 10.05 -4.15 -20.36
CA LEU A 378 11.03 -4.71 -19.41
C LEU A 378 12.47 -4.47 -19.89
N LEU A 379 12.79 -4.85 -21.12
CA LEU A 379 14.14 -4.71 -21.68
C LEU A 379 14.55 -3.25 -21.87
N SER A 380 13.61 -2.35 -22.18
CA SER A 380 13.90 -0.91 -22.28
C SER A 380 14.31 -0.32 -20.93
N GLY A 381 13.76 -0.84 -19.82
CA GLY A 381 14.06 -0.42 -18.46
C GLY A 381 15.15 -1.24 -17.76
N ALA A 382 15.70 -2.28 -18.39
CA ALA A 382 16.54 -3.27 -17.71
C ALA A 382 17.82 -2.67 -17.09
N GLU A 383 18.53 -1.80 -17.81
CA GLU A 383 19.73 -1.13 -17.26
C GLU A 383 19.41 -0.28 -16.03
N ARG A 384 18.29 0.46 -16.06
CA ARG A 384 17.84 1.26 -14.91
C ARG A 384 17.53 0.36 -13.71
N GLN A 385 16.83 -0.74 -13.94
CA GLN A 385 16.49 -1.72 -12.90
C GLN A 385 17.75 -2.29 -12.25
N LEU A 386 18.76 -2.65 -13.05
CA LEU A 386 20.05 -3.11 -12.54
C LEU A 386 20.76 -2.03 -11.71
N SER A 387 20.83 -0.78 -12.18
CA SER A 387 21.42 0.33 -11.40
C SER A 387 20.69 0.60 -10.08
N GLU A 388 19.38 0.46 -10.03
CA GLU A 388 18.62 0.61 -8.77
C GLU A 388 18.90 -0.53 -7.79
N LEU A 389 19.12 -1.74 -8.31
CA LEU A 389 19.51 -2.89 -7.51
C LEU A 389 20.96 -2.80 -6.99
N GLU A 390 21.90 -2.23 -7.76
CA GLU A 390 23.31 -2.03 -7.35
C GLU A 390 23.48 -1.23 -6.05
N ILE A 391 22.54 -0.32 -5.77
CA ILE A 391 22.56 0.51 -4.56
C ILE A 391 22.25 -0.34 -3.31
N LYS A 392 21.68 -1.54 -3.48
CA LYS A 392 21.34 -2.43 -2.38
C LYS A 392 22.52 -3.35 -2.04
N PRO A 393 22.76 -3.62 -0.74
CA PRO A 393 23.87 -4.46 -0.31
C PRO A 393 23.79 -5.91 -0.85
N GLU A 394 22.61 -6.35 -1.29
CA GLU A 394 22.32 -7.66 -1.88
C GLU A 394 23.16 -7.97 -3.15
N LEU A 395 23.68 -6.96 -3.84
CA LEU A 395 24.53 -7.12 -5.04
C LEU A 395 26.03 -6.94 -4.78
N SER A 396 26.43 -6.74 -3.51
CA SER A 396 27.83 -6.51 -3.12
C SER A 396 28.69 -7.77 -3.35
N GLY A 397 29.14 -7.99 -4.58
CA GLY A 397 29.95 -9.14 -4.97
C GLY A 397 29.70 -9.66 -6.39
N LEU A 398 28.64 -9.21 -7.07
CA LEU A 398 28.36 -9.57 -8.46
C LEU A 398 29.12 -8.64 -9.43
N GLU A 399 29.52 -9.16 -10.60
CA GLU A 399 30.12 -8.37 -11.67
C GLU A 399 29.02 -7.57 -12.41
N THR A 400 28.56 -6.48 -11.80
CA THR A 400 27.38 -5.75 -12.27
C THR A 400 27.56 -5.18 -13.69
N ALA A 401 28.78 -4.79 -14.06
CA ALA A 401 29.12 -4.36 -15.41
C ALA A 401 28.78 -5.42 -16.48
N ALA A 402 29.00 -6.70 -16.19
CA ALA A 402 28.66 -7.78 -17.10
C ALA A 402 27.14 -7.88 -17.31
N TRP A 403 26.35 -7.73 -16.25
CA TRP A 403 24.88 -7.75 -16.33
C TRP A 403 24.31 -6.57 -17.10
N HIS A 404 24.91 -5.38 -16.98
CA HIS A 404 24.54 -4.23 -17.83
C HIS A 404 24.78 -4.52 -19.32
N GLU A 405 25.88 -5.18 -19.68
CA GLU A 405 26.14 -5.57 -21.07
C GLU A 405 25.17 -6.65 -21.58
N VAL A 406 24.77 -7.60 -20.73
CA VAL A 406 23.70 -8.57 -21.04
C VAL A 406 22.39 -7.83 -21.34
N ALA A 407 21.98 -6.89 -20.48
CA ALA A 407 20.78 -6.08 -20.69
C ALA A 407 20.83 -5.24 -21.98
N LYS A 408 21.97 -4.59 -22.26
CA LYS A 408 22.19 -3.83 -23.50
C LYS A 408 22.08 -4.72 -24.74
N THR A 409 22.67 -5.92 -24.70
CA THR A 409 22.65 -6.89 -25.80
C THR A 409 21.21 -7.30 -26.13
N MET A 410 20.42 -7.68 -25.13
CA MET A 410 19.01 -8.04 -25.30
C MET A 410 18.19 -6.87 -25.89
N ARG A 411 18.37 -5.66 -25.34
CA ARG A 411 17.68 -4.46 -25.83
C ARG A 411 18.03 -4.15 -27.28
N LYS A 412 19.31 -4.26 -27.65
CA LYS A 412 19.78 -3.97 -29.02
C LYS A 412 19.27 -5.00 -30.03
N ALA A 413 19.30 -6.29 -29.67
CA ALA A 413 18.72 -7.35 -30.50
C ALA A 413 17.22 -7.13 -30.78
N LEU A 414 16.44 -6.75 -29.75
CA LEU A 414 15.04 -6.41 -29.94
C LEU A 414 14.85 -5.15 -30.80
N GLY A 415 15.66 -4.11 -30.57
CA GLY A 415 15.65 -2.87 -31.35
C GLY A 415 15.89 -3.11 -32.84
N ASP A 416 16.93 -3.87 -33.18
CA ASP A 416 17.28 -4.19 -34.56
C ASP A 416 16.18 -4.99 -35.26
N TYR A 417 15.59 -5.98 -34.57
CA TYR A 417 14.46 -6.73 -35.09
C TYR A 417 13.26 -5.83 -35.40
N THR A 418 12.87 -4.95 -34.48
CA THR A 418 11.71 -4.06 -34.67
C THR A 418 11.93 -3.04 -35.80
N LEU A 419 13.15 -2.53 -35.97
CA LEU A 419 13.51 -1.62 -37.07
C LEU A 419 13.49 -2.34 -38.43
N ASN A 420 14.05 -3.53 -38.51
CA ASN A 420 14.12 -4.31 -39.75
C ASN A 420 12.74 -4.84 -40.18
N SER A 421 11.89 -5.25 -39.21
CA SER A 421 10.51 -5.67 -39.48
C SER A 421 9.65 -4.54 -40.07
N LYS A 422 9.85 -3.30 -39.62
CA LYS A 422 9.17 -2.11 -40.18
C LYS A 422 9.63 -1.78 -41.60
N ARG A 423 10.92 -1.95 -41.91
CA ARG A 423 11.46 -1.76 -43.26
C ARG A 423 10.98 -2.85 -44.24
N GLY A 424 10.83 -4.09 -43.79
CA GLY A 424 10.34 -5.20 -44.62
C GLY A 424 8.86 -5.11 -45.01
N LYS A 425 8.03 -4.37 -44.24
CA LYS A 425 6.62 -4.11 -44.57
C LYS A 425 6.40 -2.84 -45.42
N GLY A 426 7.46 -2.14 -45.79
CA GLY A 426 7.42 -0.89 -46.54
C GLY A 426 8.23 -0.92 -47.83
N LEU A 427 7.99 -1.90 -48.72
CA LEU A 427 8.31 -1.82 -50.15
C LEU A 427 7.71 -3.01 -50.93
N ARG A 428 6.40 -2.93 -51.15
CA ARG A 428 5.77 -3.37 -52.41
C ARG A 428 4.69 -2.33 -52.73
N ILE A 429 5.09 -1.29 -53.45
CA ILE A 429 4.20 -0.59 -54.37
C ILE A 429 4.13 -1.46 -55.62
#